data_AF-A0A2D8XBJ6-F1
#
_entry.id   AF-A0A2D8XBJ6-F1
#
_cell.length_a   1.000
_cell.length_b   1.000
_cell.length_c   1.000
_cell.angle_alpha   90.00
_cell.angle_beta   90.00
_cell.angle_gamma   90.00
#
_symmetry.space_group_name_H-M   'P 1'
#
loop_
_entity.id
_entity.type
_entity.pdbx_description
1 polymer ?
#
loop_
_entity_poly.entity_id
_entity_poly.type
_entity_poly.pdbx_seq_one_letter_code
_entity_poly.pdbx_strand_id
1 'polypeptide(L)' 'MAEVTFERILKWRLLPRGMMLVMTYAYLQTLFWFQSLPPDAMTTQAAGLTATVTGAMTGAFGLWLGSEKS' A
#
# COMPACT_ATOMS: atom_id res chain seq x y z
N MET A 1 22.52 -21.05 -12.92
CA MET A 1 21.22 -20.78 -13.59
C MET A 1 20.23 -19.97 -12.75
N ALA A 2 20.51 -19.61 -11.48
CA ALA A 2 19.63 -18.76 -10.67
C ALA A 2 19.91 -17.24 -10.79
N GLU A 3 21.13 -16.86 -11.21
CA GLU A 3 21.56 -15.45 -11.27
C GLU A 3 20.88 -14.63 -12.37
N VAL A 4 20.54 -15.23 -13.51
CA VAL A 4 19.90 -14.55 -14.65
C VAL A 4 18.47 -14.06 -14.32
N THR A 5 17.80 -14.70 -13.36
CA THR A 5 16.42 -14.37 -12.97
C THR A 5 16.36 -13.14 -12.06
N PHE A 6 17.29 -13.01 -11.11
CA PHE A 6 17.33 -11.88 -10.18
C PHE A 6 17.65 -10.56 -10.88
N GLU A 7 18.61 -10.55 -11.81
CA GLU A 7 18.94 -9.33 -12.57
C GLU A 7 17.77 -8.88 -13.47
N ARG A 8 17.04 -9.81 -14.09
CA ARG A 8 15.90 -9.49 -14.96
C ARG A 8 14.69 -8.95 -14.17
N ILE A 9 14.44 -9.46 -12.97
CA ILE A 9 13.40 -8.95 -12.05
C ILE A 9 13.76 -7.54 -11.56
N LEU A 10 15.04 -7.28 -11.26
CA LEU A 10 15.51 -5.95 -10.89
C LEU A 10 15.39 -4.94 -12.05
N LYS A 11 15.76 -5.36 -13.28
CA LYS A 11 15.76 -4.50 -14.48
C LYS A 11 14.36 -4.07 -14.93
N TRP A 12 13.32 -4.80 -14.54
CA TRP A 12 11.93 -4.52 -14.95
C TRP A 12 11.14 -3.62 -13.98
N ARG A 13 11.75 -3.14 -12.89
CA ARG A 13 11.02 -2.43 -11.82
C ARG A 13 9.78 -3.22 -11.33
N LEU A 14 9.84 -4.55 -11.37
CA LEU A 14 8.70 -5.39 -11.03
C LEU A 14 8.40 -5.37 -9.52
N LEU A 15 9.45 -5.26 -8.69
CA LEU A 15 9.32 -5.12 -7.23
C LEU A 15 8.49 -3.89 -6.81
N PRO A 16 8.80 -2.66 -7.26
CA PRO A 16 7.99 -1.50 -6.91
C PRO A 16 6.56 -1.55 -7.48
N ARG A 17 6.35 -2.13 -8.68
CA ARG A 17 5.00 -2.32 -9.24
C ARG A 17 4.19 -3.36 -8.47
N GLY A 18 4.82 -4.44 -8.01
CA GLY A 18 4.22 -5.44 -7.12
C GLY A 18 3.87 -4.84 -5.75
N MET A 19 4.75 -4.01 -5.18
CA MET A 19 4.47 -3.27 -3.95
C MET A 19 3.28 -2.32 -4.09
N MET A 20 3.09 -1.70 -5.27
CA MET A 20 1.93 -0.87 -5.55
C MET A 20 0.62 -1.67 -5.45
N LEU A 21 0.56 -2.85 -6.07
CA LEU A 21 -0.61 -3.73 -6.00
C LEU A 21 -0.90 -4.19 -4.55
N VAL A 22 0.13 -4.51 -3.78
CA VAL A 22 -0.01 -4.92 -2.37
C VAL A 22 -0.53 -3.76 -1.52
N MET A 23 -0.03 -2.54 -1.72
CA MET A 23 -0.52 -1.35 -1.03
C MET A 23 -1.98 -1.04 -1.37
N THR A 24 -2.36 -1.13 -2.65
CA THR A 24 -3.76 -0.95 -3.06
C THR A 24 -4.67 -2.03 -2.45
N TYR A 25 -4.23 -3.29 -2.41
CA TYR A 25 -4.99 -4.36 -1.77
C TYR A 25 -5.18 -4.13 -0.27
N ALA A 26 -4.12 -3.74 0.45
CA ALA A 26 -4.19 -3.42 1.88
C ALA A 26 -5.16 -2.25 2.15
N TYR A 27 -5.17 -1.23 1.27
CA TYR A 27 -6.12 -0.12 1.35
C TYR A 27 -7.56 -0.58 1.20
N LEU A 28 -7.86 -1.35 0.15
CA LEU A 28 -9.19 -1.88 -0.09
C LEU A 28 -9.67 -2.78 1.05
N GLN A 29 -8.78 -3.61 1.60
CA GLN A 29 -9.10 -4.47 2.74
C GLN A 29 -9.43 -3.66 4.00
N THR A 30 -8.69 -2.59 4.27
CA THR A 30 -8.93 -1.73 5.45
C THR A 30 -10.24 -0.95 5.32
N LEU A 31 -10.54 -0.45 4.12
CA LEU A 31 -11.81 0.23 3.84
C LEU A 31 -13.01 -0.71 3.92
N PHE A 32 -12.92 -1.90 3.31
CA PHE A 32 -14.00 -2.89 3.37
C PHE A 32 -14.24 -3.38 4.79
N TRP A 33 -13.17 -3.56 5.58
CA TRP A 33 -13.30 -3.85 6.99
C TRP A 33 -14.04 -2.72 7.72
N PHE A 34 -13.60 -1.46 7.55
CA PHE A 34 -14.24 -0.32 8.23
C PHE A 34 -15.71 -0.12 7.85
N GLN A 35 -16.09 -0.35 6.57
CA GLN A 35 -17.48 -0.31 6.13
C GLN A 35 -18.32 -1.52 6.56
N SER A 36 -17.67 -2.66 6.85
CA SER A 36 -18.33 -3.86 7.37
C SER A 36 -18.65 -3.74 8.87
N LEU A 37 -18.06 -2.76 9.58
CA LEU A 37 -18.35 -2.59 10.99
C LEU A 37 -19.76 -2.02 11.18
N PRO A 38 -20.54 -2.55 12.14
CA PRO A 38 -21.82 -1.99 12.49
C PRO A 38 -21.64 -0.59 13.13
N PRO A 39 -22.64 0.32 13.04
CA PRO A 39 -22.49 1.74 13.38
C PRO A 39 -22.03 2.01 14.81
N ASP A 40 -22.34 1.10 15.73
CA ASP A 40 -21.94 1.10 17.14
C ASP A 40 -20.45 0.73 17.35
N ALA A 41 -19.86 -0.02 16.41
CA ALA A 41 -18.45 -0.40 16.42
C ALA A 41 -17.55 0.59 15.64
N MET A 42 -18.13 1.55 14.90
CA MET A 42 -17.40 2.63 14.20
C MET A 42 -16.86 3.67 15.20
N THR A 43 -15.97 3.25 16.09
CA THR A 43 -15.40 4.11 17.12
C THR A 43 -14.43 5.13 16.52
N THR A 44 -14.22 6.23 17.22
CA THR A 44 -13.24 7.26 16.85
C THR A 44 -11.82 6.68 16.75
N GLN A 45 -11.50 5.61 17.50
CA GLN A 45 -10.21 4.92 17.40
C GLN A 45 -10.07 4.17 16.06
N ALA A 46 -11.12 3.47 15.60
CA ALA A 46 -11.10 2.76 14.32
C ALA A 46 -11.03 3.73 13.13
N ALA A 47 -11.73 4.86 13.22
CA ALA A 47 -11.64 5.93 12.24
C ALA A 47 -10.23 6.55 12.21
N GLY A 48 -9.63 6.79 13.39
CA GLY A 48 -8.26 7.29 13.53
C GLY A 48 -7.23 6.35 12.90
N LEU A 49 -7.32 5.04 13.19
CA LEU A 49 -6.44 4.02 12.60
C LEU A 49 -6.55 4.02 11.06
N THR A 50 -7.77 4.04 10.52
CA THR A 50 -8.02 4.03 9.06
C THR A 50 -7.45 5.29 8.39
N ALA A 51 -7.61 6.46 9.02
CA ALA A 51 -7.05 7.72 8.53
C ALA A 51 -5.51 7.73 8.55
N THR A 52 -4.88 7.27 9.63
CA THR A 52 -3.41 7.18 9.73
C THR A 52 -2.84 6.22 8.69
N VAL A 53 -3.46 5.06 8.49
CA VAL A 53 -3.05 4.06 7.49
C VAL A 53 -3.17 4.62 6.07
N THR A 54 -4.24 5.36 5.77
CA THR A 54 -4.43 6.04 4.47
C THR A 54 -3.40 7.15 4.23
N GLY A 55 -3.11 7.95 5.27
CA GLY A 55 -2.11 9.02 5.22
C GLY A 55 -0.69 8.49 5.02
N ALA A 56 -0.32 7.43 5.76
CA ALA A 56 0.98 6.76 5.62
C ALA A 56 1.16 6.16 4.21
N MET A 57 0.11 5.56 3.65
CA MET A 57 0.14 5.04 2.27
C MET A 57 0.32 6.13 1.23
N THR A 58 -0.37 7.26 1.38
CA THR A 58 -0.22 8.42 0.48
C THR A 58 1.18 9.00 0.56
N GLY A 59 1.75 9.08 1.78
CA GLY A 59 3.14 9.49 2.01
C GLY A 59 4.15 8.57 1.35
N ALA A 60 3.99 7.24 1.51
CA ALA A 60 4.86 6.25 0.88
C ALA A 60 4.77 6.30 -0.66
N PHE A 61 3.58 6.50 -1.22
CA PHE A 61 3.38 6.66 -2.66
C PHE A 61 4.01 7.95 -3.20
N GLY A 62 3.86 9.07 -2.47
CA GLY A 62 4.49 10.34 -2.83
C GLY A 62 6.03 10.29 -2.79
N LEU A 63 6.60 9.64 -1.78
CA LEU A 63 8.04 9.37 -1.69
C LEU A 63 8.53 8.52 -2.86
N TRP A 64 7.75 7.50 -3.23
CA TRP A 64 8.08 6.62 -4.35
C TRP A 64 8.07 7.35 -5.69
N LEU A 65 7.03 8.13 -6.01
CA LEU A 65 6.98 8.98 -7.21
C LEU A 65 8.12 10.00 -7.24
N GLY A 66 8.50 10.54 -6.09
CA GLY A 66 9.67 11.42 -5.95
C GLY A 66 10.98 10.71 -6.26
N SER A 67 11.15 9.47 -5.80
CA SER A 67 12.32 8.64 -6.10
C SER A 67 12.40 8.20 -7.57
N GLU A 68 11.28 8.19 -8.29
CA GLU A 68 11.22 7.78 -9.69
C GLU A 68 11.71 8.87 -10.66
N LYS A 69 11.82 10.11 -10.18
CA LYS A 69 12.22 11.29 -10.95
C LYS A 69 13.74 11.56 -10.91
N SER A 70 14.51 10.79 -10.12
CA SER A 70 15.95 10.91 -9.96
C SER A 70 16.72 9.80 -10.67
#